data_AF-A0A7S3RVW6-F1
#
_entry.id   AF-A0A7S3RVW6-F1
#
_cell.length_a   1.000
_cell.length_b   1.000
_cell.length_c   1.000
_cell.angle_alpha   90.00
_cell.angle_beta   90.00
_cell.angle_gamma   90.00
#
_symmetry.space_group_name_H-M   'P 1'
#
loop_
_entity.id
_entity.type
_entity.pdbx_description
1 polymer ?
#
loop_
_entity_poly.entity_id
_entity_poly.type
_entity_poly.pdbx_seq_one_letter_code
_entity_poly.pdbx_strand_id
1 'polypeptide(L)'
;MCRECATASASTGRLLRGAHAPPTARTPRPLSRLDLRPRAGINFNDGFGGGDVVERNLLANTVRESGDHGPFNSWDRLPYITTVRSGVPSVLPAWRHIRLNLMMSVYASQEAIDTDDGSAYYKVYRNFFLYAAHGLKSDFNGHDTQAYENVYAYVSDCWGPAGKMWLKTGANNTFRDNACIANSDEGGFASDCAGATPVNLTITRNRVFNRRGTLKVKLCDASNTVKSLPEDSEVIAMGLEAIA
;
A
#
# COMPACT_ATOMS: atom_id res chain seq x y z
N MET A 1 35.05 23.58 -11.19
CA MET A 1 34.91 24.08 -9.80
C MET A 1 33.41 24.25 -9.55
N CYS A 2 32.77 23.25 -8.94
CA CYS A 2 31.48 23.36 -8.26
C CYS A 2 31.66 22.51 -6.99
N ARG A 3 31.85 23.20 -5.87
CA ARG A 3 31.92 22.65 -4.53
C ARG A 3 30.53 22.77 -3.95
N GLU A 4 29.90 21.64 -3.67
CA GLU A 4 29.03 21.43 -2.50
C GLU A 4 28.59 19.96 -2.47
N CYS A 5 29.32 19.17 -1.68
CA CYS A 5 28.83 17.90 -1.16
C CYS A 5 27.69 18.22 -0.19
N ALA A 6 26.45 18.01 -0.61
CA ALA A 6 25.34 17.94 0.33
C ALA A 6 25.47 16.65 1.14
N THR A 7 25.92 16.78 2.39
CA THR A 7 25.85 15.75 3.41
C THR A 7 24.38 15.43 3.67
N ALA A 8 23.86 14.36 3.06
CA ALA A 8 22.61 13.77 3.47
C ALA A 8 22.81 13.17 4.88
N SER A 9 22.23 13.80 5.89
CA SER A 9 22.06 13.18 7.21
C SER A 9 21.13 11.97 7.03
N ALA A 10 21.73 10.80 6.92
CA ALA A 10 21.03 9.54 6.97
C ALA A 10 20.63 9.28 8.42
N SER A 11 19.40 9.61 8.79
CA SER A 11 18.77 8.87 9.88
C SER A 11 18.68 7.41 9.40
N THR A 12 19.26 6.51 10.18
CA THR A 12 19.44 5.10 9.86
C THR A 12 18.10 4.36 9.86
N GLY A 13 17.34 4.50 8.77
CA GLY A 13 16.25 3.60 8.44
C GLY A 13 16.83 2.23 8.09
N ARG A 14 16.61 1.24 8.94
CA ARG A 14 17.14 -0.11 8.73
C ARG A 14 16.22 -0.89 7.78
N LEU A 15 16.52 -0.85 6.49
CA LEU A 15 16.04 -1.83 5.51
C LEU A 15 16.69 -3.18 5.86
N LEU A 16 15.94 -4.11 6.43
CA LEU A 16 16.48 -5.42 6.79
C LEU A 16 16.51 -6.34 5.56
N ARG A 17 17.70 -6.62 5.03
CA ARG A 17 17.92 -7.82 4.21
C ARG A 17 17.83 -9.04 5.14
N GLY A 18 16.99 -10.00 4.79
CA GLY A 18 16.66 -11.15 5.64
C GLY A 18 17.87 -11.99 6.01
N ALA A 19 18.22 -12.01 7.30
CA ALA A 19 18.94 -13.10 7.94
C ALA A 19 18.02 -13.70 9.01
N HIS A 20 17.78 -15.00 8.91
CA HIS A 20 16.97 -15.78 9.86
C HIS A 20 17.55 -15.66 11.28
N ALA A 21 16.76 -15.13 12.22
CA ALA A 21 17.07 -15.16 13.65
C ALA A 21 15.91 -15.83 14.41
N PRO A 22 16.20 -16.70 15.41
CA PRO A 22 15.19 -17.50 16.10
C PRO A 22 14.31 -16.66 17.04
N PRO A 23 13.08 -17.12 17.36
CA PRO A 23 12.09 -16.33 18.07
C PRO A 23 12.33 -16.39 19.58
N THR A 24 13.08 -15.44 20.14
CA THR A 24 13.11 -15.21 21.59
C THR A 24 12.99 -13.71 21.89
N ALA A 25 12.06 -13.37 22.79
CA ALA A 25 11.75 -12.05 23.37
C ALA A 25 11.56 -10.88 22.39
N ARG A 26 10.32 -10.38 22.24
CA ARG A 26 10.01 -9.10 21.58
C ARG A 26 10.64 -7.95 22.38
N THR A 27 11.91 -7.65 22.14
CA THR A 27 12.45 -6.32 22.44
C THR A 27 11.74 -5.31 21.53
N PRO A 28 11.26 -4.14 22.03
CA PRO A 28 10.72 -3.09 21.19
C PRO A 28 11.77 -2.73 20.12
N ARG A 29 11.49 -3.09 18.86
CA ARG A 29 12.36 -2.72 17.74
C ARG A 29 12.10 -1.24 17.43
N PRO A 30 13.13 -0.39 17.32
CA PRO A 30 12.93 1.03 17.09
C PRO A 30 12.15 1.26 15.79
N LEU A 31 11.09 2.07 15.88
CA LEU A 31 10.35 2.54 14.72
C LEU A 31 11.30 3.37 13.85
N SER A 32 11.36 3.08 12.55
CA SER A 32 12.03 4.00 11.63
C SER A 32 11.04 5.12 11.26
N ARG A 33 11.49 6.38 11.36
CA ARG A 33 10.69 7.57 11.10
C ARG A 33 11.25 8.33 9.90
N LEU A 34 10.42 8.50 8.89
CA LEU A 34 10.75 9.23 7.65
C LEU A 34 9.82 10.42 7.52
N ASP A 35 10.38 11.62 7.68
CA ASP A 35 9.68 12.90 7.58
C ASP A 35 10.32 13.77 6.47
N LEU A 36 9.52 14.67 5.87
CA LEU A 36 9.97 15.76 5.00
C LEU A 36 10.70 15.33 3.72
N ARG A 37 10.08 14.45 2.92
CA ARG A 37 10.65 14.01 1.63
C ARG A 37 9.99 14.73 0.45
N PRO A 38 10.76 15.19 -0.56
CA PRO A 38 10.19 15.81 -1.76
C PRO A 38 9.34 14.82 -2.57
N ARG A 39 9.72 13.54 -2.54
CA ARG A 39 9.03 12.42 -3.19
C ARG A 39 8.63 11.34 -2.16
N ALA A 40 8.46 10.08 -2.59
CA ALA A 40 8.13 8.97 -1.73
C ALA A 40 9.15 8.81 -0.59
N GLY A 41 8.69 8.35 0.58
CA GLY A 41 9.55 8.05 1.72
C GLY A 41 10.33 6.75 1.53
N ILE A 42 9.68 5.75 0.93
CA ILE A 42 10.28 4.48 0.54
C ILE A 42 9.99 4.26 -0.94
N ASN A 43 11.03 3.92 -1.70
CA ASN A 43 10.91 3.70 -3.13
C ASN A 43 11.71 2.45 -3.54
N PHE A 44 11.07 1.46 -4.15
CA PHE A 44 11.73 0.27 -4.72
C PHE A 44 11.75 0.33 -6.26
N ASN A 45 12.92 0.08 -6.83
CA ASN A 45 13.10 0.00 -8.29
C ASN A 45 13.39 -1.45 -8.70
N ASP A 46 12.92 -1.85 -9.88
CA ASP A 46 13.26 -3.04 -10.68
C ASP A 46 13.38 -4.35 -9.90
N GLY A 47 12.66 -4.44 -8.79
CA GLY A 47 12.47 -5.61 -7.95
C GLY A 47 13.70 -6.20 -7.24
N PHE A 48 14.88 -6.24 -7.85
CA PHE A 48 16.12 -6.86 -7.33
C PHE A 48 15.93 -8.24 -6.67
N GLY A 49 14.99 -9.03 -7.19
CA GLY A 49 14.68 -10.38 -6.69
C GLY A 49 13.72 -10.47 -5.50
N GLY A 50 13.32 -9.34 -4.91
CA GLY A 50 12.31 -9.26 -3.86
C GLY A 50 12.73 -9.79 -2.50
N GLY A 51 11.77 -10.28 -1.72
CA GLY A 51 12.01 -10.73 -0.35
C GLY A 51 12.17 -9.59 0.66
N ASP A 52 11.93 -8.34 0.22
CA ASP A 52 12.01 -7.15 1.05
C ASP A 52 10.92 -7.12 2.12
N VAL A 53 11.25 -6.57 3.28
CA VAL A 53 10.30 -6.37 4.39
C VAL A 53 10.32 -4.91 4.82
N VAL A 54 9.20 -4.22 4.59
CA VAL A 54 8.90 -2.88 5.09
C VAL A 54 7.95 -3.04 6.27
N GLU A 55 8.50 -3.04 7.49
CA GLU A 55 7.69 -3.19 8.69
C GLU A 55 8.01 -2.19 9.80
N ARG A 56 6.98 -1.81 10.56
CA ARG A 56 7.11 -0.99 11.78
C ARG A 56 7.76 0.38 11.50
N ASN A 57 7.28 1.04 10.46
CA ASN A 57 7.71 2.38 10.09
C ASN A 57 6.60 3.40 10.35
N LEU A 58 7.02 4.63 10.68
CA LEU A 58 6.19 5.83 10.63
C LEU A 58 6.65 6.68 9.44
N LEU A 59 5.78 6.83 8.43
CA LEU A 59 6.03 7.70 7.28
C LEU A 59 5.09 8.89 7.36
N ALA A 60 5.60 10.11 7.22
CA ALA A 60 4.78 11.32 7.20
C ALA A 60 5.44 12.41 6.33
N ASN A 61 4.64 13.40 5.89
CA ASN A 61 5.15 14.57 5.18
C ASN A 61 6.04 14.24 3.96
N THR A 62 5.67 13.22 3.20
CA THR A 62 6.29 12.83 1.92
C THR A 62 5.53 13.46 0.75
N VAL A 63 6.07 13.35 -0.47
CA VAL A 63 5.40 13.78 -1.72
C VAL A 63 5.08 15.29 -1.73
N ARG A 64 6.09 16.12 -1.46
CA ARG A 64 5.94 17.58 -1.42
C ARG A 64 6.11 18.26 -2.79
N GLU A 65 6.67 17.57 -3.78
CA GLU A 65 7.02 18.14 -5.08
C GLU A 65 6.38 17.44 -6.31
N SER A 66 6.12 16.14 -6.26
CA SER A 66 5.78 15.36 -7.48
C SER A 66 4.29 15.11 -7.70
N GLY A 67 3.53 14.81 -6.64
CA GLY A 67 2.06 14.67 -6.70
C GLY A 67 1.52 13.39 -7.35
N ASP A 68 2.38 12.47 -7.79
CA ASP A 68 2.08 11.35 -8.68
C ASP A 68 2.11 9.97 -8.02
N HIS A 69 2.62 9.89 -6.79
CA HIS A 69 2.79 8.64 -6.04
C HIS A 69 2.46 8.84 -4.52
N GLY A 70 2.62 7.78 -3.73
CA GLY A 70 2.42 7.79 -2.27
C GLY A 70 3.67 7.92 -1.41
N PRO A 71 3.54 7.79 -0.07
CA PRO A 71 4.66 7.61 0.84
C PRO A 71 5.50 6.36 0.52
N PHE A 72 4.87 5.33 -0.03
CA PHE A 72 5.53 4.18 -0.64
C PHE A 72 5.32 4.21 -2.15
N ASN A 73 6.39 3.94 -2.90
CA ASN A 73 6.36 3.76 -4.34
C ASN A 73 7.18 2.54 -4.77
N SER A 74 6.75 1.87 -5.83
CA SER A 74 7.59 0.94 -6.57
C SER A 74 7.33 0.96 -8.06
N TRP A 75 8.34 0.59 -8.84
CA TRP A 75 8.22 0.29 -10.26
C TRP A 75 9.18 -0.84 -10.62
N ASP A 76 8.77 -1.71 -11.53
CA ASP A 76 9.51 -2.90 -11.93
C ASP A 76 9.44 -3.09 -13.46
N ARG A 77 10.39 -2.45 -14.17
CA ARG A 77 10.41 -2.46 -15.65
C ARG A 77 11.40 -3.48 -16.21
N LEU A 78 12.32 -3.97 -15.37
CA LEU A 78 13.39 -4.87 -15.79
C LEU A 78 13.55 -6.04 -14.80
N PRO A 79 13.24 -7.28 -15.21
CA PRO A 79 13.46 -8.44 -14.35
C PRO A 79 14.94 -8.76 -14.18
N TYR A 80 15.32 -9.15 -12.96
CA TYR A 80 16.67 -9.63 -12.65
C TYR A 80 16.67 -11.14 -12.38
N ILE A 81 17.63 -11.85 -12.97
CA ILE A 81 17.88 -13.25 -12.59
C ILE A 81 18.51 -13.27 -11.20
N THR A 82 17.83 -13.91 -10.27
CA THR A 82 18.20 -13.99 -8.86
C THR A 82 17.93 -15.38 -8.29
N THR A 83 18.55 -15.71 -7.17
CA THR A 83 18.28 -16.93 -6.40
C THR A 83 17.43 -16.68 -5.17
N VAL A 84 17.02 -15.43 -4.91
CA VAL A 84 16.36 -15.01 -3.65
C VAL A 84 15.09 -15.80 -3.33
N ARG A 85 14.29 -16.17 -4.34
CA ARG A 85 13.00 -16.86 -4.14
C ARG A 85 13.14 -18.31 -3.69
N SER A 86 14.05 -19.06 -4.29
CA SER A 86 14.08 -20.54 -4.15
C SER A 86 15.49 -21.13 -4.05
N GLY A 87 16.53 -20.32 -4.05
CA GLY A 87 17.93 -20.77 -4.18
C GLY A 87 18.33 -21.14 -5.62
N VAL A 88 17.38 -21.20 -6.56
CA VAL A 88 17.61 -21.53 -7.98
C VAL A 88 17.50 -20.24 -8.82
N PRO A 89 18.41 -20.00 -9.79
CA PRO A 89 18.34 -18.82 -10.65
C PRO A 89 16.99 -18.70 -11.37
N SER A 90 16.30 -17.58 -11.19
CA SER A 90 15.00 -17.28 -11.80
C SER A 90 14.79 -15.78 -11.91
N VAL A 91 13.94 -15.36 -12.84
CA VAL A 91 13.44 -13.97 -12.93
C VAL A 91 12.26 -13.71 -11.99
N LEU A 92 11.71 -14.74 -11.36
CA LEU A 92 10.56 -14.60 -10.48
C LEU A 92 11.00 -14.08 -9.10
N PRO A 93 10.52 -12.90 -8.66
CA PRO A 93 10.90 -12.36 -7.36
C PRO A 93 10.24 -13.13 -6.21
N ALA A 94 10.87 -13.07 -5.05
CA ALA A 94 10.26 -13.47 -3.80
C ALA A 94 9.23 -12.43 -3.34
N TRP A 95 8.22 -12.88 -2.59
CA TRP A 95 7.20 -12.00 -2.03
C TRP A 95 7.81 -10.93 -1.13
N ARG A 96 7.39 -9.67 -1.36
CA ARG A 96 7.70 -8.53 -0.50
C ARG A 96 6.58 -8.31 0.50
N HIS A 97 6.93 -7.85 1.69
CA HIS A 97 5.98 -7.64 2.77
C HIS A 97 6.00 -6.18 3.21
N ILE A 98 4.86 -5.49 3.08
CA ILE A 98 4.63 -4.16 3.64
C ILE A 98 3.60 -4.31 4.75
N ARG A 99 4.03 -4.24 6.01
CA ARG A 99 3.16 -4.57 7.15
C ARG A 99 3.44 -3.78 8.42
N LEU A 100 2.43 -3.60 9.26
CA LEU A 100 2.57 -2.99 10.59
C LEU A 100 3.16 -1.56 10.52
N ASN A 101 2.89 -0.83 9.44
CA ASN A 101 3.33 0.55 9.28
C ASN A 101 2.18 1.52 9.56
N LEU A 102 2.54 2.69 10.06
CA LEU A 102 1.69 3.88 10.07
C LEU A 102 2.20 4.83 8.98
N MET A 103 1.39 5.12 7.97
CA MET A 103 1.76 6.08 6.91
C MET A 103 0.73 7.19 6.83
N MET A 104 1.19 8.43 6.88
CA MET A 104 0.37 9.63 6.90
C MET A 104 0.63 10.46 5.64
N SER A 105 -0.31 10.40 4.70
CA SER A 105 -0.21 11.00 3.37
C SER A 105 -0.82 12.41 3.33
N VAL A 106 -0.23 13.33 4.10
CA VAL A 106 -0.82 14.66 4.41
C VAL A 106 -0.52 15.77 3.37
N TYR A 107 0.16 15.45 2.27
CA TYR A 107 0.55 16.41 1.23
C TYR A 107 -0.04 16.00 -0.12
N ALA A 108 0.70 16.10 -1.23
CA ALA A 108 0.20 15.80 -2.57
C ALA A 108 0.18 14.28 -2.91
N SER A 109 -0.05 13.41 -1.93
CA SER A 109 -0.02 11.96 -2.17
C SER A 109 -1.25 11.51 -2.95
N GLN A 110 -1.02 10.94 -4.14
CA GLN A 110 -2.08 10.39 -4.97
C GLN A 110 -2.62 9.09 -4.38
N GLU A 111 -1.76 8.23 -3.82
CA GLU A 111 -2.15 7.01 -3.11
C GLU A 111 -1.36 6.79 -1.82
N ALA A 112 -1.81 5.85 -0.98
CA ALA A 112 -1.07 5.42 0.20
C ALA A 112 0.04 4.42 -0.19
N ILE A 113 -0.27 3.48 -1.09
CA ILE A 113 0.66 2.50 -1.64
C ILE A 113 0.58 2.56 -3.16
N ASP A 114 1.69 2.97 -3.78
CA ASP A 114 1.86 2.95 -5.23
C ASP A 114 2.73 1.75 -5.64
N THR A 115 2.12 0.75 -6.27
CA THR A 115 2.86 -0.31 -6.98
C THR A 115 2.68 -0.10 -8.49
N ASP A 116 3.47 0.84 -9.01
CA ASP A 116 3.45 1.29 -10.40
C ASP A 116 4.18 0.31 -11.34
N ASP A 117 3.99 0.46 -12.65
CA ASP A 117 4.76 -0.13 -13.75
C ASP A 117 5.32 -1.54 -13.50
N GLY A 118 4.54 -2.59 -13.76
CA GLY A 118 5.01 -3.98 -13.68
C GLY A 118 5.36 -4.47 -12.27
N SER A 119 5.22 -3.63 -11.24
CA SER A 119 5.42 -4.02 -9.84
C SER A 119 4.60 -5.25 -9.49
N ALA A 120 5.27 -6.27 -8.97
CA ALA A 120 4.61 -7.53 -8.63
C ALA A 120 5.14 -8.20 -7.36
N TYR A 121 4.35 -9.15 -6.85
CA TYR A 121 4.64 -9.97 -5.67
C TYR A 121 4.71 -9.15 -4.37
N TYR A 122 3.70 -8.33 -4.12
CA TYR A 122 3.56 -7.55 -2.90
C TYR A 122 2.46 -8.11 -1.99
N LYS A 123 2.79 -8.30 -0.71
CA LYS A 123 1.80 -8.48 0.37
C LYS A 123 1.76 -7.21 1.20
N VAL A 124 0.66 -6.47 1.10
CA VAL A 124 0.41 -5.21 1.81
C VAL A 124 -0.63 -5.50 2.87
N TYR A 125 -0.25 -5.62 4.13
CA TYR A 125 -1.21 -6.05 5.14
C TYR A 125 -0.97 -5.50 6.53
N ARG A 126 -2.04 -5.36 7.30
CA ARG A 126 -1.96 -4.90 8.69
C ARG A 126 -1.25 -3.55 8.81
N ASN A 127 -1.56 -2.61 7.92
CA ASN A 127 -1.07 -1.24 7.97
C ASN A 127 -2.20 -0.28 8.33
N PHE A 128 -1.81 0.86 8.90
CA PHE A 128 -2.70 1.98 9.12
C PHE A 128 -2.27 3.15 8.23
N PHE A 129 -3.08 3.42 7.22
CA PHE A 129 -2.88 4.51 6.27
C PHE A 129 -3.83 5.65 6.63
N LEU A 130 -3.27 6.83 6.90
CA LEU A 130 -4.02 8.05 7.17
C LEU A 130 -3.86 9.01 6.00
N TYR A 131 -4.99 9.40 5.42
CA TYR A 131 -5.07 10.27 4.25
C TYR A 131 -4.42 9.68 3.00
N ALA A 132 -4.87 10.20 1.86
CA ALA A 132 -4.36 10.08 0.49
C ALA A 132 -5.56 10.36 -0.43
N ALA A 133 -5.33 10.73 -1.69
CA ALA A 133 -6.45 10.71 -2.63
C ALA A 133 -6.97 9.26 -2.79
N HIS A 134 -6.06 8.29 -2.89
CA HIS A 134 -6.39 6.89 -3.11
C HIS A 134 -5.70 5.92 -2.13
N GLY A 135 -6.22 4.71 -1.96
CA GLY A 135 -5.60 3.70 -1.08
C GLY A 135 -4.47 2.94 -1.75
N LEU A 136 -4.81 1.96 -2.59
CA LEU A 136 -3.88 1.11 -3.31
C LEU A 136 -3.94 1.36 -4.82
N LYS A 137 -2.79 1.62 -5.42
CA LYS A 137 -2.57 1.60 -6.88
C LYS A 137 -1.77 0.36 -7.26
N SER A 138 -2.20 -0.30 -8.32
CA SER A 138 -1.55 -1.47 -8.92
C SER A 138 -1.84 -1.45 -10.43
N ASP A 139 -1.59 -0.34 -11.10
CA ASP A 139 -1.86 -0.11 -12.52
C ASP A 139 -0.67 -0.53 -13.42
N PHE A 140 -0.69 -0.19 -14.72
CA PHE A 140 0.40 -0.47 -15.70
C PHE A 140 1.00 -1.88 -15.63
N ASN A 141 0.15 -2.90 -15.77
CA ASN A 141 0.52 -4.32 -15.69
C ASN A 141 1.06 -4.79 -14.33
N GLY A 142 0.97 -3.99 -13.26
CA GLY A 142 1.21 -4.45 -11.89
C GLY A 142 0.26 -5.59 -11.50
N HIS A 143 0.82 -6.66 -10.93
CA HIS A 143 0.11 -7.93 -10.72
C HIS A 143 0.59 -8.66 -9.47
N ASP A 144 -0.14 -9.67 -9.02
CA ASP A 144 0.20 -10.41 -7.78
C ASP A 144 0.37 -9.47 -6.57
N THR A 145 -0.41 -8.38 -6.50
CA THR A 145 -0.47 -7.48 -5.34
C THR A 145 -1.64 -7.87 -4.44
N GLN A 146 -1.33 -8.26 -3.21
CA GLN A 146 -2.30 -8.73 -2.21
C GLN A 146 -2.38 -7.73 -1.06
N ALA A 147 -3.45 -6.94 -1.01
CA ALA A 147 -3.75 -6.01 0.06
C ALA A 147 -4.84 -6.56 0.98
N TYR A 148 -4.51 -6.79 2.26
CA TYR A 148 -5.46 -7.33 3.22
C TYR A 148 -5.29 -6.85 4.65
N GLU A 149 -6.37 -6.81 5.42
CA GLU A 149 -6.34 -6.42 6.85
C GLU A 149 -5.72 -5.03 7.09
N ASN A 150 -5.78 -4.12 6.11
CA ASN A 150 -5.33 -2.74 6.28
C ASN A 150 -6.50 -1.83 6.67
N VAL A 151 -6.15 -0.71 7.28
CA VAL A 151 -7.07 0.41 7.53
C VAL A 151 -6.64 1.57 6.64
N TYR A 152 -7.45 1.90 5.64
CA TYR A 152 -7.32 3.09 4.81
C TYR A 152 -8.27 4.16 5.36
N ALA A 153 -7.73 5.10 6.13
CA ALA A 153 -8.51 6.09 6.84
C ALA A 153 -8.46 7.47 6.17
N TYR A 154 -9.64 8.05 5.96
CA TYR A 154 -9.86 9.37 5.38
C TYR A 154 -9.25 9.55 3.97
N VAL A 155 -9.33 8.50 3.14
CA VAL A 155 -8.95 8.56 1.72
C VAL A 155 -10.12 9.04 0.86
N SER A 156 -9.92 9.47 -0.39
CA SER A 156 -11.07 9.70 -1.29
C SER A 156 -11.65 8.37 -1.80
N ASP A 157 -10.79 7.46 -2.28
CA ASP A 157 -11.18 6.12 -2.75
C ASP A 157 -10.13 5.04 -2.42
N CYS A 158 -10.51 3.84 -2.00
CA CYS A 158 -9.52 2.90 -1.44
C CYS A 158 -8.70 2.08 -2.45
N TRP A 159 -9.08 1.99 -3.73
CA TRP A 159 -8.31 1.21 -4.73
C TRP A 159 -8.44 1.77 -6.15
N GLY A 160 -8.31 3.08 -6.25
CA GLY A 160 -8.34 3.86 -7.49
C GLY A 160 -9.56 4.79 -7.58
N PRO A 161 -9.49 5.78 -8.49
CA PRO A 161 -10.54 6.79 -8.60
C PRO A 161 -11.87 6.20 -9.05
N ALA A 162 -12.96 6.88 -8.70
CA ALA A 162 -14.28 6.55 -9.21
C ALA A 162 -14.27 6.34 -10.74
N GLY A 163 -14.72 5.16 -11.19
CA GLY A 163 -14.73 4.78 -12.61
C GLY A 163 -13.40 4.23 -13.17
N LYS A 164 -12.29 4.28 -12.41
CA LYS A 164 -11.00 3.68 -12.79
C LYS A 164 -10.49 2.78 -11.66
N MET A 165 -10.65 1.48 -11.86
CA MET A 165 -10.18 0.49 -10.90
C MET A 165 -8.75 0.09 -11.23
N TRP A 166 -7.78 0.63 -10.51
CA TRP A 166 -6.36 0.37 -10.77
C TRP A 166 -5.99 -1.10 -10.63
N LEU A 167 -6.72 -1.86 -9.82
CA LEU A 167 -6.55 -3.32 -9.72
C LEU A 167 -6.93 -4.09 -11.00
N LYS A 168 -7.53 -3.44 -12.03
CA LYS A 168 -7.92 -4.08 -13.29
C LYS A 168 -6.81 -4.23 -14.34
N THR A 169 -5.62 -3.70 -14.09
CA THR A 169 -4.54 -3.67 -15.08
C THR A 169 -3.68 -4.95 -15.10
N GLY A 170 -3.77 -5.79 -14.07
CA GLY A 170 -2.97 -7.01 -13.94
C GLY A 170 -3.68 -8.14 -13.21
N ALA A 171 -3.11 -9.35 -13.29
CA ALA A 171 -3.70 -10.58 -12.77
C ALA A 171 -3.39 -10.80 -11.27
N ASN A 172 -4.13 -11.72 -10.63
CA ASN A 172 -3.89 -12.21 -9.28
C ASN A 172 -3.87 -11.14 -8.16
N ASN A 173 -4.39 -9.95 -8.45
CA ASN A 173 -4.53 -8.89 -7.47
C ASN A 173 -5.61 -9.26 -6.44
N THR A 174 -5.41 -8.87 -5.18
CA THR A 174 -6.35 -9.13 -4.10
C THR A 174 -6.52 -7.89 -3.24
N PHE A 175 -7.76 -7.52 -2.96
CA PHE A 175 -8.10 -6.48 -1.99
C PHE A 175 -9.20 -7.00 -1.06
N ARG A 176 -8.82 -7.52 0.11
CA ARG A 176 -9.76 -8.22 1.01
C ARG A 176 -9.61 -7.86 2.47
N ASP A 177 -10.69 -8.00 3.24
CA ASP A 177 -10.63 -7.85 4.70
C ASP A 177 -10.09 -6.46 5.15
N ASN A 178 -10.13 -5.45 4.29
CA ASN A 178 -9.68 -4.10 4.62
C ASN A 178 -10.83 -3.24 5.18
N ALA A 179 -10.51 -2.28 6.03
CA ALA A 179 -11.39 -1.17 6.37
C ALA A 179 -11.05 0.04 5.49
N CYS A 180 -12.06 0.59 4.82
CA CYS A 180 -11.97 1.70 3.90
C CYS A 180 -12.85 2.85 4.41
N ILE A 181 -12.26 3.87 5.02
CA ILE A 181 -12.98 5.04 5.52
C ILE A 181 -12.77 6.16 4.50
N ALA A 182 -13.71 6.30 3.58
CA ALA A 182 -13.65 7.26 2.52
C ALA A 182 -14.22 8.62 2.96
N ASN A 183 -13.44 9.68 2.81
CA ASN A 183 -13.85 11.07 3.04
C ASN A 183 -14.69 11.62 1.87
N SER A 184 -15.72 10.87 1.48
CA SER A 184 -16.58 11.12 0.33
C SER A 184 -18.05 10.90 0.72
N ASP A 185 -18.98 11.49 -0.03
CA ASP A 185 -20.41 11.27 0.19
C ASP A 185 -20.80 9.84 -0.21
N GLU A 186 -20.30 9.38 -1.35
CA GLU A 186 -20.71 8.12 -2.00
C GLU A 186 -19.53 7.38 -2.67
N GLY A 187 -18.28 7.77 -2.35
CA GLY A 187 -17.05 7.14 -2.83
C GLY A 187 -16.57 5.99 -1.95
N GLY A 188 -15.30 5.59 -2.14
CA GLY A 188 -14.66 4.52 -1.36
C GLY A 188 -14.69 3.14 -2.01
N PHE A 189 -15.42 2.98 -3.12
CA PHE A 189 -15.53 1.71 -3.84
C PHE A 189 -15.54 1.96 -5.35
N ALA A 190 -14.58 1.38 -6.07
CA ALA A 190 -14.64 1.26 -7.52
C ALA A 190 -15.23 -0.11 -7.89
N SER A 191 -16.26 -0.14 -8.75
CA SER A 191 -16.99 -1.38 -9.06
C SER A 191 -16.13 -2.44 -9.75
N ASP A 192 -16.13 -3.63 -9.17
CA ASP A 192 -15.59 -4.86 -9.75
C ASP A 192 -16.61 -5.55 -10.69
N CYS A 193 -17.85 -5.07 -10.75
CA CYS A 193 -18.95 -5.67 -11.50
C CYS A 193 -18.91 -5.50 -13.03
N ALA A 194 -18.15 -4.53 -13.54
CA ALA A 194 -18.24 -4.12 -14.94
C ALA A 194 -16.96 -4.43 -15.74
N GLY A 195 -17.13 -4.90 -16.97
CA GLY A 195 -16.03 -5.18 -17.91
C GLY A 195 -15.33 -6.51 -17.66
N ALA A 196 -14.25 -6.76 -18.41
CA ALA A 196 -13.41 -7.93 -18.21
C ALA A 196 -12.67 -7.83 -16.87
N THR A 197 -13.05 -8.68 -15.92
CA THR A 197 -12.31 -8.85 -14.66
C THR A 197 -10.98 -9.52 -14.97
N PRO A 198 -9.84 -8.99 -14.47
CA PRO A 198 -8.56 -9.67 -14.62
C PRO A 198 -8.61 -11.07 -14.01
N VAL A 199 -7.79 -11.96 -14.55
CA VAL A 199 -7.65 -13.32 -14.05
C VAL A 199 -7.32 -13.29 -12.55
N ASN A 200 -8.11 -14.04 -11.77
CA ASN A 200 -7.97 -14.21 -10.31
C ASN A 200 -8.01 -12.92 -9.47
N LEU A 201 -8.61 -11.84 -9.97
CA LEU A 201 -8.87 -10.67 -9.12
C LEU A 201 -9.86 -11.03 -8.01
N THR A 202 -9.50 -10.72 -6.76
CA THR A 202 -10.35 -10.98 -5.58
C THR A 202 -10.63 -9.71 -4.79
N ILE A 203 -11.89 -9.28 -4.68
CA ILE A 203 -12.30 -8.13 -3.87
C ILE A 203 -13.43 -8.56 -2.92
N THR A 204 -13.09 -8.90 -1.67
CA THR A 204 -14.05 -9.57 -0.74
C THR A 204 -13.88 -9.12 0.70
N ARG A 205 -14.95 -9.18 1.50
CA ARG A 205 -14.95 -8.92 2.96
C ARG A 205 -14.40 -7.55 3.37
N ASN A 206 -14.44 -6.56 2.47
CA ASN A 206 -14.05 -5.20 2.83
C ASN A 206 -15.20 -4.47 3.53
N ARG A 207 -14.85 -3.64 4.51
CA ARG A 207 -15.78 -2.74 5.21
C ARG A 207 -15.56 -1.33 4.70
N VAL A 208 -16.49 -0.83 3.90
CA VAL A 208 -16.44 0.53 3.35
C VAL A 208 -17.29 1.46 4.21
N PHE A 209 -16.79 2.65 4.46
CA PHE A 209 -17.47 3.70 5.20
C PHE A 209 -17.39 4.99 4.39
N ASN A 210 -18.51 5.70 4.27
CA ASN A 210 -18.58 7.03 3.62
C ASN A 210 -19.68 7.88 4.28
N ARG A 211 -19.83 9.16 3.94
CA ARG A 211 -20.74 10.06 4.70
C ARG A 211 -22.21 9.61 4.67
N ARG A 212 -22.67 8.99 3.59
CA ARG A 212 -24.08 8.59 3.42
C ARG A 212 -24.36 7.13 3.77
N GLY A 213 -23.34 6.30 3.85
CA GLY A 213 -23.47 4.85 3.99
C GLY A 213 -24.07 4.14 2.78
N THR A 214 -23.91 4.73 1.60
CA THR A 214 -24.42 4.20 0.33
C THR A 214 -23.37 4.31 -0.77
N LEU A 215 -23.49 3.51 -1.83
CA LEU A 215 -22.58 3.56 -2.99
C LEU A 215 -23.37 3.86 -4.27
N LYS A 216 -22.77 4.63 -5.19
CA LYS A 216 -23.29 4.79 -6.58
C LYS A 216 -23.07 3.57 -7.46
N VAL A 217 -22.28 2.63 -6.97
CA VAL A 217 -21.80 1.47 -7.70
C VAL A 217 -22.28 0.19 -7.04
N LYS A 218 -22.41 -0.86 -7.84
CA LYS A 218 -22.78 -2.18 -7.35
C LYS A 218 -21.59 -2.86 -6.66
N LEU A 219 -21.87 -3.48 -5.51
CA LEU A 219 -21.01 -4.48 -4.87
C LEU A 219 -21.30 -5.84 -5.50
N CYS A 220 -20.31 -6.47 -6.16
CA CYS A 220 -20.53 -7.78 -6.77
C CYS A 220 -20.33 -8.95 -5.82
N ASP A 221 -19.35 -8.84 -4.93
CA ASP A 221 -19.21 -9.79 -3.84
C ASP A 221 -19.98 -9.27 -2.60
N ALA A 222 -20.99 -10.05 -2.20
CA ALA A 222 -21.91 -9.73 -1.11
C ALA A 222 -21.25 -9.69 0.28
N SER A 223 -20.00 -10.16 0.41
CA SER A 223 -19.25 -10.05 1.65
C SER A 223 -18.67 -8.66 1.88
N ASN A 224 -18.60 -7.81 0.85
CA ASN A 224 -18.28 -6.39 1.04
C ASN A 224 -19.49 -5.65 1.61
N THR A 225 -19.23 -4.68 2.49
CA THR A 225 -20.28 -3.89 3.15
C THR A 225 -20.02 -2.39 3.01
N VAL A 226 -21.08 -1.59 3.03
CA VAL A 226 -21.00 -0.13 3.14
C VAL A 226 -21.83 0.36 4.32
N LYS A 227 -21.29 1.31 5.09
CA LYS A 227 -21.96 1.97 6.22
C LYS A 227 -21.61 3.46 6.27
N SER A 228 -22.37 4.25 7.04
CA SER A 228 -22.00 5.63 7.33
C SER A 228 -20.65 5.70 8.05
N LEU A 229 -19.98 6.85 8.00
CA LEU A 229 -18.70 7.05 8.69
C LEU A 229 -18.79 6.63 10.17
N PRO A 230 -17.80 5.87 10.67
CA PRO A 230 -17.68 5.60 12.10
C PRO A 230 -17.14 6.84 12.82
N GLU A 231 -17.19 6.83 14.15
CA GLU A 231 -16.57 7.88 14.97
C GLU A 231 -15.04 7.80 14.84
N ASP A 232 -14.35 8.94 14.96
CA ASP A 232 -12.88 9.00 14.85
C ASP A 232 -12.18 8.07 15.85
N SER A 233 -12.75 7.92 17.05
CA SER A 233 -12.24 6.99 18.07
C SER A 233 -12.27 5.53 17.62
N GLU A 234 -13.28 5.13 16.83
CA GLU A 234 -13.38 3.78 16.26
C GLU A 234 -12.36 3.61 15.13
N VAL A 235 -12.15 4.62 14.29
CA VAL A 235 -11.12 4.60 13.24
C VAL A 235 -9.73 4.42 13.84
N ILE A 236 -9.43 5.19 14.90
CA ILE A 236 -8.16 5.09 15.63
C ILE A 236 -8.01 3.70 16.24
N ALA A 237 -9.05 3.15 16.87
CA ALA A 237 -9.02 1.81 17.44
C ALA A 237 -8.72 0.74 16.38
N MET A 238 -9.41 0.78 15.23
CA MET A 238 -9.15 -0.12 14.11
C MET A 238 -7.69 -0.02 13.62
N GLY A 239 -7.19 1.21 13.47
CA GLY A 239 -5.83 1.46 13.00
C GLY A 239 -4.77 0.93 13.97
N LEU A 240 -4.95 1.16 15.27
CA LEU A 240 -4.06 0.66 16.32
C LEU A 240 -4.09 -0.87 16.41
N GLU A 241 -5.26 -1.49 16.27
CA GLU A 241 -5.40 -2.96 16.23
C GLU A 241 -4.68 -3.55 15.02
N ALA A 242 -4.80 -2.93 13.84
CA ALA A 242 -4.15 -3.40 12.63
C ALA A 242 -2.62 -3.46 12.78
N ILE A 243 -2.01 -2.48 13.45
CA ILE A 243 -0.54 -2.37 13.58
C ILE A 243 0.05 -2.96 14.87
N ALA A 244 -0.76 -3.57 15.74
CA ALA A 244 -0.32 -4.29 16.95
C ALA A 244 0.45 -5.59 16.62
#